data_AF-R6J950-F1
#
_entry.id   AF-R6J950-F1
#
_cell.length_a   1.000
_cell.length_b   1.000
_cell.length_c   1.000
_cell.angle_alpha   90.00
_cell.angle_beta   90.00
_cell.angle_gamma   90.00
#
_symmetry.space_group_name_H-M   'P 1'
#
loop_
_entity.id
_entity.type
_entity.pdbx_description
1 polymer ?
#
loop_
_entity_poly.entity_id
_entity_poly.type
_entity_poly.pdbx_seq_one_letter_code
_entity_poly.pdbx_strand_id
1 'polypeptide(L)' 'MDKYEDLIEQYVEKFDEGFPTFMAPGEEEEHMEIIKNCLKTGKSYDPYTDPDFDPYADY' A
#
# COMPACT_ATOMS: atom_id res chain seq x y z
N MET A 1 15.73 -11.26 6.52
CA MET A 1 14.93 -10.68 5.43
C MET A 1 13.57 -10.46 6.01
N ASP A 2 13.28 -9.20 6.22
CA ASP A 2 12.08 -8.74 6.90
C ASP A 2 10.88 -9.04 6.00
N LYS A 3 9.83 -9.64 6.57
CA LYS A 3 8.64 -10.06 5.81
C LYS A 3 7.97 -8.90 5.08
N TYR A 4 8.19 -7.68 5.56
CA TYR A 4 7.73 -6.44 4.96
C TYR A 4 8.44 -6.13 3.64
N GLU A 5 9.77 -6.21 3.63
CA GLU A 5 10.58 -5.95 2.44
C GLU A 5 10.22 -6.92 1.30
N ASP A 6 10.04 -8.21 1.62
CA ASP A 6 9.62 -9.22 0.64
C ASP A 6 8.24 -8.91 0.01
N LEU A 7 7.30 -8.37 0.80
CA LEU A 7 5.98 -7.96 0.30
C LEU A 7 6.07 -6.71 -0.58
N ILE A 8 6.92 -5.75 -0.20
CA ILE A 8 7.17 -4.54 -0.99
C ILE A 8 7.81 -4.91 -2.33
N GLU A 9 8.82 -5.79 -2.34
CA GLU A 9 9.45 -6.26 -3.58
C GLU A 9 8.42 -6.94 -4.49
N GLN A 10 7.61 -7.86 -3.96
CA GLN A 10 6.53 -8.50 -4.73
C GLN A 10 5.52 -7.49 -5.29
N TYR A 11 5.19 -6.45 -4.52
CA TYR A 11 4.30 -5.38 -4.96
C TYR A 11 4.91 -4.58 -6.10
N VAL A 12 6.17 -4.17 -5.97
CA VAL A 12 6.92 -3.46 -7.01
C VAL A 12 7.04 -4.31 -8.26
N GLU A 13 7.38 -5.59 -8.16
CA GLU A 13 7.46 -6.47 -9.33
C GLU A 13 6.11 -6.67 -10.03
N LYS A 14 5.00 -6.64 -9.28
CA LYS A 14 3.67 -6.88 -9.84
C LYS A 14 3.03 -5.64 -10.45
N PHE A 15 3.27 -4.47 -9.87
CA PHE A 15 2.65 -3.22 -10.27
C PHE A 15 3.61 -2.25 -10.97
N ASP A 16 4.91 -2.58 -11.02
CA ASP A 16 6.00 -1.71 -11.49
C ASP A 16 6.05 -0.37 -10.72
N GLU A 17 5.47 -0.35 -9.51
CA GLU A 17 5.28 0.87 -8.73
C GLU A 17 5.57 0.61 -7.24
N GLY A 18 6.21 1.57 -6.59
CA GLY A 18 6.49 1.52 -5.15
C GLY A 18 5.22 1.66 -4.33
N PHE A 19 5.07 0.84 -3.29
CA PHE A 19 3.99 1.06 -2.32
C PHE A 19 4.18 2.42 -1.64
N PRO A 20 3.16 3.30 -1.63
CA PRO A 20 3.31 4.65 -1.11
C PRO A 20 3.20 4.65 0.42
N THR A 21 4.23 4.15 1.08
CA THR A 21 4.33 3.99 2.55
C THR A 21 4.07 5.27 3.32
N PHE A 22 4.46 6.42 2.76
CA PHE A 22 4.23 7.74 3.35
C PHE A 22 2.77 8.23 3.22
N MET A 23 2.00 7.68 2.29
CA MET A 23 0.59 8.04 2.08
C MET A 23 -0.37 6.94 2.56
N ALA A 24 0.11 5.72 2.75
CA ALA A 24 -0.71 4.64 3.28
C ALA A 24 -1.03 4.89 4.77
N PRO A 25 -2.29 4.73 5.19
CA PRO A 25 -2.66 4.85 6.59
C PRO A 25 -2.05 3.73 7.44
N GLY A 26 -1.85 4.00 8.72
CA GLY A 26 -1.39 3.02 9.70
C GLY A 26 0.13 2.84 9.78
N GLU A 27 0.54 1.83 10.56
CA GLU A 27 1.95 1.40 10.70
C GLU A 27 2.27 0.19 9.81
N GLU A 28 3.45 -0.40 10.00
CA GLU A 28 3.98 -1.51 9.19
C GLU A 28 2.98 -2.68 9.03
N GLU A 29 2.27 -3.08 10.10
CA GLU A 29 1.28 -4.17 10.04
C GLU A 29 0.11 -3.87 9.09
N GLU A 30 -0.46 -2.66 9.12
CA GLU A 30 -1.54 -2.26 8.21
C GLU A 30 -1.03 -2.17 6.78
N HIS A 31 0.17 -1.62 6.58
CA HIS A 31 0.80 -1.58 5.26
C HIS A 31 0.97 -2.99 4.68
N MET A 32 1.39 -3.96 5.50
CA MET A 32 1.49 -5.37 5.07
C MET A 32 0.14 -5.93 4.62
N GLU A 33 -0.95 -5.62 5.33
CA GLU A 33 -2.29 -6.09 4.98
C GLU A 33 -2.78 -5.45 3.68
N ILE A 34 -2.55 -4.14 3.50
CA ILE A 34 -2.88 -3.42 2.26
C ILE A 34 -2.11 -4.03 1.09
N ILE A 35 -0.79 -4.19 1.21
CA ILE A 35 0.05 -4.77 0.17
C ILE A 35 -0.42 -6.18 -0.21
N LYS A 36 -0.71 -7.03 0.78
CA LYS A 36 -1.26 -8.38 0.53
C LYS A 36 -2.59 -8.33 -0.20
N ASN A 37 -3.49 -7.42 0.18
CA ASN A 37 -4.77 -7.24 -0.50
C ASN A 37 -4.58 -6.75 -1.94
N CYS A 38 -3.66 -5.81 -2.19
CA CYS A 38 -3.30 -5.36 -3.52
C CYS A 38 -2.78 -6.51 -4.38
N LEU A 39 -1.80 -7.27 -3.87
CA LEU A 39 -1.24 -8.44 -4.54
C LEU A 39 -2.29 -9.49 -4.88
N LYS A 40 -3.27 -9.71 -3.98
CA LYS A 40 -4.38 -10.66 -4.13
C LYS A 40 -5.43 -10.19 -5.13
N THR A 41 -5.80 -8.92 -5.08
CA THR A 41 -6.80 -8.31 -5.99
C THR A 41 -6.23 -7.99 -7.36
N GLY A 42 -4.90 -7.87 -7.47
CA GLY A 42 -4.21 -7.42 -8.68
C GLY A 42 -4.45 -5.94 -8.95
N LYS A 43 -4.80 -5.14 -7.93
CA LYS A 43 -4.87 -3.68 -8.01
C LYS A 43 -3.82 -3.06 -7.12
N SER A 44 -3.08 -2.09 -7.64
CA SER A 44 -2.18 -1.27 -6.83
C SER A 44 -2.99 -0.48 -5.79
N TYR A 45 -2.36 -0.19 -4.67
CA TYR A 45 -2.87 0.77 -3.71
C TYR A 45 -2.73 2.17 -4.30
N ASP A 46 -3.83 2.90 -4.33
CA ASP A 46 -3.87 4.25 -4.87
C ASP A 46 -4.40 5.17 -3.76
N PRO A 47 -3.53 6.01 -3.15
CA PRO A 47 -3.90 6.86 -2.03
C PRO A 47 -4.82 8.02 -2.44
N TYR A 48 -5.08 8.23 -3.74
CA TYR A 48 -5.97 9.30 -4.22
C TYR A 48 -7.38 8.80 -4.55
N THR A 49 -7.56 7.49 -4.67
CA THR A 49 -8.82 6.84 -5.01
C THR A 49 -9.36 5.99 -3.87
N ASP A 50 -8.56 5.76 -2.82
CA ASP A 50 -9.05 5.18 -1.57
C ASP A 50 -9.89 6.24 -0.82
N PRO A 51 -11.22 6.07 -0.73
CA PRO A 51 -12.14 7.09 -0.21
C PRO A 51 -11.96 7.42 1.28
N ASP A 52 -11.15 6.64 2.01
CA ASP A 52 -10.72 6.94 3.37
C ASP A 52 -9.51 7.89 3.43
N PHE A 53 -8.79 8.10 2.32
CA PHE A 53 -7.70 9.07 2.23
C PHE A 53 -8.15 10.31 1.46
N ASP A 54 -8.69 11.29 2.19
CA ASP A 54 -8.94 12.64 1.65
C ASP A 54 -7.77 13.56 2.03
N PRO A 55 -6.85 13.87 1.10
CA PRO A 55 -5.70 14.76 1.36
C PRO A 55 -6.11 16.22 1.62
N TYR A 56 -7.41 16.55 1.49
CA TYR A 56 -8.02 17.85 1.80
C TYR A 56 -9.08 17.76 2.91
N ALA A 57 -9.26 16.60 3.55
CA ALA A 57 -10.08 16.54 4.75
C ALA A 57 -9.38 17.29 5.87
N ASP A 58 -9.92 18.45 6.23
CA ASP A 58 -9.67 19.14 7.51
C ASP A 58 -10.15 18.20 8.64
N TYR A 59 -9.31 17.24 9.04
CA TYR A 59 -9.54 16.36 10.20
C TYR A 59 -8.87 16.92 11.45
#